data_AF-A0A3N5HL15-F1
#
_entry.id   AF-A0A3N5HL15-F1
#
_cell.length_a   1.000
_cell.length_b   1.000
_cell.length_c   1.000
_cell.angle_alpha   90.00
_cell.angle_beta   90.00
_cell.angle_gamma   90.00
#
_symmetry.space_group_name_H-M   'P 1'
#
loop_
_entity.id
_entity.type
_entity.pdbx_description
1 polymer ?
#
loop_
_entity_poly.entity_id
_entity_poly.type
_entity_poly.pdbx_seq_one_letter_code
_entity_poly.pdbx_strand_id
1 'polypeptide(L)'
;TRDAAYIPGVGPGKWRPHPNPGPANPPIANPDAAKGYAASAMPGWGNVAPFTLLSASQFWLAGPPALTSPTYARDYNEVKSLGGKTSTARTAEQTEIARFWFQGPGTWNTIARTVAESRSLDARDSARLLALMNLAMADAYIAGFKIRYVYDLWRPVTAIREGDNDGNDATAGDPAWDSHQNTPAVSDYPSTQSTFSGAAAVVLAGVLGGDQVSFSFKSGKPFEGLTRSFTSFSQAARESADSRVYAGIHFRSACEDGLALGRQVGQRVATMYLRPVGK
;
A
#
# COMPACT_ATOMS: atom_id res chain seq x y z
N THR A 1 9.63 3.42 24.33
CA THR A 1 8.36 3.59 25.06
C THR A 1 7.26 2.84 24.31
N ARG A 2 7.21 1.52 24.49
CA ARG A 2 6.07 0.68 24.11
C ARG A 2 5.16 0.63 25.34
N ASP A 3 3.85 0.82 25.17
CA ASP A 3 2.73 0.51 26.09
C ASP A 3 1.67 1.62 26.21
N ALA A 4 1.89 2.80 25.63
CA ALA A 4 0.78 3.74 25.47
C ALA A 4 -0.20 3.22 24.41
N ALA A 5 -1.48 3.16 24.75
CA ALA A 5 -2.54 2.96 23.78
C ALA A 5 -2.41 4.04 22.69
N TYR A 6 -2.51 3.64 21.42
CA TYR A 6 -2.54 4.63 20.35
C TYR A 6 -3.82 5.44 20.45
N ILE A 7 -3.67 6.74 20.67
CA ILE A 7 -4.75 7.72 20.69
C ILE A 7 -4.63 8.51 19.38
N PRO A 8 -5.63 8.46 18.50
CA PRO A 8 -5.63 9.24 17.26
C PRO A 8 -5.43 10.72 17.54
N GLY A 9 -4.69 11.41 16.66
CA GLY A 9 -4.56 12.86 16.75
C GLY A 9 -5.91 13.60 16.57
N VAL A 10 -5.94 14.86 16.98
CA VAL A 10 -7.08 15.77 16.77
C VAL A 10 -6.74 16.86 15.75
N GLY A 11 -7.75 17.33 15.02
CA GLY A 11 -7.62 18.43 14.06
C GLY A 11 -7.37 18.00 12.60
N PRO A 12 -7.20 18.98 11.69
CA PRO A 12 -6.94 18.72 10.27
C PRO A 12 -5.65 17.93 10.04
N GLY A 13 -5.68 17.02 9.06
CA GLY A 13 -4.53 16.17 8.72
C GLY A 13 -4.29 14.99 9.65
N LYS A 14 -4.99 14.87 10.79
CA LYS A 14 -4.80 13.74 11.73
C LYS A 14 -5.79 12.61 11.47
N TRP A 15 -5.28 11.39 11.43
CA TRP A 15 -6.10 10.19 11.26
C TRP A 15 -7.08 10.08 12.41
N ARG A 16 -8.27 9.61 12.07
CA ARG A 16 -9.34 9.24 12.98
C ARG A 16 -10.16 8.12 12.35
N PRO A 17 -10.89 7.33 13.16
CA PRO A 17 -11.86 6.37 12.63
C PRO A 17 -12.80 7.06 11.63
N HIS A 18 -13.01 6.41 10.50
CA HIS A 18 -13.75 6.96 9.36
C HIS A 18 -14.73 5.92 8.81
N PRO A 19 -15.78 6.34 8.10
CA PRO A 19 -16.74 5.41 7.54
C PRO A 19 -16.14 4.59 6.39
N ASN A 20 -16.78 3.46 6.11
CA ASN A 20 -16.70 2.81 4.80
C ASN A 20 -17.69 3.50 3.84
N PRO A 21 -17.54 3.36 2.51
CA PRO A 21 -18.54 3.85 1.57
C PRO A 21 -19.90 3.19 1.81
N GLY A 22 -21.01 3.86 1.48
CA GLY A 22 -22.38 3.37 1.70
C GLY A 22 -23.12 3.04 0.41
N PRO A 23 -23.38 1.76 0.03
CA PRO A 23 -22.89 0.53 0.65
C PRO A 23 -21.38 0.30 0.51
N ALA A 24 -20.86 -0.56 1.39
CA ALA A 24 -19.47 -1.00 1.43
C ALA A 24 -19.08 -1.71 0.14
N ASN A 25 -17.85 -1.51 -0.31
CA ASN A 25 -17.30 -2.12 -1.50
C ASN A 25 -15.86 -2.61 -1.24
N PRO A 26 -15.58 -3.92 -1.23
CA PRO A 26 -16.51 -5.03 -1.39
C PRO A 26 -17.57 -5.08 -0.27
N PRO A 27 -18.71 -5.76 -0.47
CA PRO A 27 -19.72 -5.92 0.58
C PRO A 27 -19.14 -6.57 1.84
N ILE A 28 -19.54 -6.06 3.01
CA ILE A 28 -19.21 -6.61 4.33
C ILE A 28 -20.49 -7.17 4.93
N ALA A 29 -20.49 -8.46 5.29
CA ALA A 29 -21.69 -9.15 5.77
C ALA A 29 -22.17 -8.65 7.14
N ASN A 30 -21.25 -8.30 8.04
CA ASN A 30 -21.58 -7.74 9.34
C ASN A 30 -22.01 -6.25 9.17
N PRO A 31 -23.24 -5.86 9.51
CA PRO A 31 -23.74 -4.51 9.28
C PRO A 31 -23.00 -3.43 10.08
N ASP A 32 -22.49 -3.74 11.27
CA ASP A 32 -21.74 -2.78 12.08
C ASP A 32 -20.34 -2.56 11.52
N ALA A 33 -19.66 -3.62 11.11
CA ALA A 33 -18.38 -3.51 10.40
C ALA A 33 -18.53 -2.80 9.04
N ALA A 34 -19.68 -2.99 8.36
CA ALA A 34 -19.98 -2.32 7.11
C ALA A 34 -20.08 -0.79 7.25
N LYS A 35 -20.42 -0.25 8.44
CA LYS A 35 -20.42 1.20 8.70
C LYS A 35 -19.00 1.80 8.71
N GLY A 36 -17.99 1.01 9.08
CA GLY A 36 -16.62 1.51 9.32
C GLY A 36 -16.43 1.97 10.76
N TYR A 37 -15.68 3.05 10.97
CA TYR A 37 -15.31 3.61 12.28
C TYR A 37 -14.56 2.65 13.20
N ALA A 38 -13.86 1.67 12.63
CA ALA A 38 -13.03 0.76 13.40
C ALA A 38 -11.81 1.48 14.01
N ALA A 39 -11.36 0.96 15.15
CA ALA A 39 -10.11 1.39 15.78
C ALA A 39 -8.90 1.12 14.88
N SER A 40 -7.82 1.87 15.11
CA SER A 40 -6.60 1.76 14.30
C SER A 40 -6.00 0.36 14.37
N ALA A 41 -5.72 -0.23 13.22
CA ALA A 41 -5.20 -1.57 13.10
C ALA A 41 -3.69 -1.62 13.40
N MET A 42 -3.30 -2.46 14.37
CA MET A 42 -1.90 -2.81 14.66
C MET A 42 -0.97 -1.62 15.02
N PRO A 43 -1.32 -0.75 16.00
CA PRO A 43 -0.48 0.37 16.41
C PRO A 43 0.93 -0.01 16.91
N GLY A 44 1.10 -1.25 17.38
CA GLY A 44 2.39 -1.76 17.85
C GLY A 44 3.31 -2.35 16.78
N TRP A 45 2.87 -2.46 15.52
CA TRP A 45 3.58 -3.26 14.51
C TRP A 45 4.95 -2.69 14.14
N GLY A 46 5.09 -1.36 14.17
CA GLY A 46 6.37 -0.68 13.94
C GLY A 46 7.44 -0.95 15.00
N ASN A 47 7.11 -1.68 16.07
CA ASN A 47 8.05 -2.06 17.11
C ASN A 47 8.45 -3.55 17.04
N VAL A 48 7.89 -4.34 16.11
CA VAL A 48 8.33 -5.72 15.88
C VAL A 48 9.82 -5.72 15.51
N ALA A 49 10.58 -6.68 16.03
CA ALA A 49 11.99 -6.83 15.70
C ALA A 49 12.12 -7.13 14.20
N PRO A 50 12.81 -6.29 13.40
CA PRO A 50 13.02 -6.58 11.99
C PRO A 50 13.92 -7.81 11.80
N PHE A 51 13.77 -8.48 10.66
CA PHE A 51 14.59 -9.64 10.31
C PHE A 51 15.96 -9.25 9.73
N THR A 52 15.99 -8.17 8.95
CA THR A 52 17.15 -7.77 8.12
C THR A 52 17.53 -6.29 8.29
N LEU A 53 16.59 -5.44 8.71
CA LEU A 53 16.88 -4.06 9.08
C LEU A 53 17.56 -4.00 10.46
N LEU A 54 18.44 -3.01 10.63
CA LEU A 54 19.05 -2.69 11.92
C LEU A 54 18.02 -2.11 12.90
N SER A 55 17.02 -1.40 12.37
CA SER A 55 15.87 -0.89 13.12
C SER A 55 14.72 -0.58 12.15
N ALA A 56 13.50 -0.50 12.68
CA ALA A 56 12.33 -0.11 11.89
C ALA A 56 12.42 1.32 11.31
N SER A 57 13.30 2.16 11.85
CA SER A 57 13.54 3.53 11.38
C SER A 57 14.78 3.66 10.48
N GLN A 58 15.40 2.55 10.07
CA GLN A 58 16.63 2.59 9.26
C GLN A 58 16.45 3.37 7.96
N PHE A 59 15.30 3.24 7.31
CA PHE A 59 14.92 4.02 6.12
C PHE A 59 13.74 4.91 6.46
N TRP A 60 14.03 6.12 6.95
CA TRP A 60 13.01 7.08 7.32
C TRP A 60 12.53 7.90 6.11
N LEU A 61 11.23 8.19 6.06
CA LEU A 61 10.63 9.06 5.05
C LEU A 61 10.51 10.49 5.57
N ALA A 62 10.66 11.48 4.69
CA ALA A 62 10.57 12.90 5.02
C ALA A 62 9.20 13.31 5.59
N GLY A 63 8.16 12.53 5.32
CA GLY A 63 6.79 12.79 5.75
C GLY A 63 5.89 13.16 4.59
N PRO A 64 4.57 13.17 4.82
CA PRO A 64 3.61 13.54 3.79
C PRO A 64 3.75 15.02 3.41
N PRO A 65 3.32 15.43 2.20
CA PRO A 65 3.21 16.83 1.85
C PRO A 65 2.39 17.61 2.88
N ALA A 66 2.80 18.85 3.19
CA ALA A 66 2.03 19.72 4.07
C ALA A 66 0.64 20.00 3.47
N LEU A 67 -0.40 20.11 4.31
CA LEU A 67 -1.78 20.30 3.84
C LEU A 67 -1.94 21.55 2.97
N THR A 68 -1.20 22.62 3.28
CA THR A 68 -1.22 23.89 2.52
C THR A 68 -0.40 23.85 1.23
N SER A 69 0.27 22.73 0.92
CA SER A 69 1.18 22.65 -0.23
C SER A 69 0.43 22.38 -1.54
N PRO A 70 0.96 22.86 -2.68
CA PRO A 70 0.45 22.50 -4.01
C PRO A 70 0.50 20.99 -4.29
N THR A 71 1.49 20.29 -3.73
CA THR A 71 1.63 18.83 -3.87
C THR A 71 0.48 18.10 -3.19
N TYR A 72 0.11 18.51 -1.97
CA TYR A 72 -1.08 17.96 -1.30
C TYR A 72 -2.34 18.26 -2.08
N ALA A 73 -2.54 19.49 -2.55
CA ALA A 73 -3.71 19.86 -3.36
C ALA A 73 -3.85 19.02 -4.63
N ARG A 74 -2.73 18.76 -5.33
CA ARG A 74 -2.71 17.88 -6.51
C ARG A 74 -3.17 16.47 -6.16
N ASP A 75 -2.57 15.87 -5.14
CA ASP A 75 -2.87 14.49 -4.73
C ASP A 75 -4.30 14.36 -4.22
N TYR A 76 -4.77 15.35 -3.46
CA TYR A 76 -6.15 15.45 -2.99
C TYR A 76 -7.13 15.47 -4.17
N ASN A 77 -6.91 16.34 -5.15
CA ASN A 77 -7.81 16.47 -6.29
C ASN A 77 -7.75 15.26 -7.23
N GLU A 78 -6.60 14.61 -7.37
CA GLU A 78 -6.48 13.34 -8.08
C GLU A 78 -7.38 12.27 -7.42
N VAL A 79 -7.29 12.11 -6.10
CA VAL A 79 -8.09 11.13 -5.37
C VAL A 79 -9.57 11.51 -5.34
N LYS A 80 -9.90 12.79 -5.17
CA LYS A 80 -11.29 13.27 -5.21
C LYS A 80 -11.94 12.93 -6.55
N SER A 81 -11.22 13.15 -7.65
CA SER A 81 -11.68 12.89 -9.01
C SER A 81 -11.75 11.39 -9.35
N LEU A 82 -10.66 10.65 -9.14
CA LEU A 82 -10.53 9.25 -9.59
C LEU A 82 -10.93 8.23 -8.54
N GLY A 83 -10.83 8.55 -7.26
CA GLY A 83 -11.04 7.63 -6.14
C GLY A 83 -12.49 7.60 -5.64
N GLY A 84 -13.33 8.52 -6.11
CA GLY A 84 -14.72 8.65 -5.67
C GLY A 84 -15.59 7.46 -6.09
N LYS A 85 -16.52 7.06 -5.22
CA LYS A 85 -17.45 5.96 -5.48
C LYS A 85 -18.26 6.15 -6.76
N THR A 86 -18.76 7.36 -6.99
CA THR A 86 -19.56 7.76 -8.16
C THR A 86 -18.74 8.56 -9.17
N SER A 87 -17.41 8.37 -9.18
CA SER A 87 -16.49 9.04 -10.11
C SER A 87 -16.92 8.86 -11.57
N THR A 88 -17.01 9.95 -12.31
CA THR A 88 -17.19 9.97 -13.77
C THR A 88 -15.87 10.04 -14.54
N ALA A 89 -14.75 10.32 -13.85
CA ALA A 89 -13.42 10.43 -14.47
C ALA A 89 -12.66 9.09 -14.50
N ARG A 90 -12.80 8.27 -13.45
CA ARG A 90 -12.19 6.93 -13.36
C ARG A 90 -12.68 6.03 -14.49
N THR A 91 -11.74 5.48 -15.25
CA THR A 91 -12.05 4.56 -16.36
C THR A 91 -12.45 3.16 -15.86
N ALA A 92 -13.00 2.34 -16.75
CA ALA A 92 -13.27 0.93 -16.47
C ALA A 92 -11.98 0.18 -16.09
N GLU A 93 -10.90 0.41 -16.83
CA GLU A 93 -9.57 -0.17 -16.56
C GLU A 93 -9.06 0.18 -15.15
N GLN A 94 -9.16 1.45 -14.74
CA GLN A 94 -8.76 1.88 -13.41
C GLN A 94 -9.62 1.24 -12.31
N THR A 95 -10.91 0.99 -12.59
CA THR A 95 -11.81 0.26 -11.69
C THR A 95 -11.40 -1.21 -11.55
N GLU A 96 -11.01 -1.86 -12.65
CA GLU A 96 -10.50 -3.24 -12.61
C GLU A 96 -9.15 -3.32 -11.88
N ILE A 97 -8.24 -2.38 -12.10
CA ILE A 97 -6.96 -2.28 -11.38
C ILE A 97 -7.20 -2.16 -9.87
N ALA A 98 -8.12 -1.29 -9.43
CA ALA A 98 -8.48 -1.14 -8.02
C ALA A 98 -8.99 -2.47 -7.42
N ARG A 99 -9.81 -3.21 -8.16
CA ARG A 99 -10.34 -4.51 -7.72
C ARG A 99 -9.26 -5.59 -7.69
N PHE A 100 -8.42 -5.67 -8.72
CA PHE A 100 -7.39 -6.69 -8.86
C PHE A 100 -6.37 -6.64 -7.71
N TRP A 101 -5.94 -5.44 -7.33
CA TRP A 101 -4.96 -5.20 -6.27
C TRP A 101 -5.57 -4.98 -4.87
N PHE A 102 -6.86 -5.28 -4.67
CA PHE A 102 -7.47 -5.27 -3.33
C PHE A 102 -6.79 -6.26 -2.37
N GLN A 103 -6.20 -7.32 -2.93
CA GLN A 103 -5.53 -8.40 -2.22
C GLN A 103 -4.29 -7.92 -1.43
N GLY A 104 -3.97 -8.64 -0.35
CA GLY A 104 -2.82 -8.35 0.51
C GLY A 104 -1.47 -8.89 -0.01
N PRO A 105 -0.44 -8.97 0.86
CA PRO A 105 0.93 -9.36 0.47
C PRO A 105 1.05 -10.78 -0.10
N GLY A 106 0.06 -11.65 0.15
CA GLY A 106 -0.02 -12.99 -0.43
C GLY A 106 0.02 -13.01 -1.97
N THR A 107 -0.41 -11.94 -2.63
CA THR A 107 -0.33 -11.81 -4.10
C THR A 107 1.11 -11.93 -4.61
N TRP A 108 2.09 -11.37 -3.90
CA TRP A 108 3.49 -11.48 -4.29
C TRP A 108 4.04 -12.90 -4.14
N ASN A 109 3.49 -13.71 -3.22
CA ASN A 109 3.78 -15.15 -3.15
C ASN A 109 3.21 -15.92 -4.35
N THR A 110 2.05 -15.52 -4.88
CA THR A 110 1.54 -16.07 -6.14
C THR A 110 2.45 -15.71 -7.30
N ILE A 111 2.85 -14.44 -7.45
CA ILE A 111 3.79 -13.99 -8.50
C ILE A 111 5.11 -14.76 -8.42
N ALA A 112 5.71 -14.86 -7.23
CA ALA A 112 6.98 -15.56 -7.04
C ALA A 112 6.89 -17.05 -7.42
N ARG A 113 5.79 -17.73 -7.09
CA ARG A 113 5.57 -19.13 -7.50
C ARG A 113 5.40 -19.25 -9.01
N THR A 114 4.57 -18.42 -9.63
CA THR A 114 4.36 -18.41 -11.08
C THR A 114 5.68 -18.22 -11.84
N VAL A 115 6.54 -17.33 -11.37
CA VAL A 115 7.83 -17.08 -12.01
C VAL A 115 8.86 -18.17 -11.69
N ALA A 116 8.88 -18.71 -10.47
CA ALA A 116 9.74 -19.84 -10.15
C ALA A 116 9.44 -21.06 -11.04
N GLU A 117 8.17 -21.35 -11.25
CA GLU A 117 7.70 -22.40 -12.17
C GLU A 117 8.10 -22.10 -13.62
N SER A 118 7.87 -20.88 -14.12
CA SER A 118 8.21 -20.51 -15.50
C SER A 118 9.72 -20.51 -15.78
N ARG A 119 10.54 -20.31 -14.75
CA ARG A 119 12.01 -20.39 -14.81
C ARG A 119 12.56 -21.77 -14.46
N SER A 120 11.70 -22.74 -14.15
CA SER A 120 12.10 -24.09 -13.72
C SER A 120 13.12 -24.07 -12.57
N LEU A 121 12.93 -23.18 -11.60
CA LEU A 121 13.77 -23.14 -10.41
C LEU A 121 13.61 -24.43 -9.61
N ASP A 122 14.71 -24.96 -9.07
CA ASP A 122 14.63 -26.10 -8.18
C ASP A 122 14.04 -25.72 -6.80
N ALA A 123 13.85 -26.70 -5.94
CA ALA A 123 13.28 -26.48 -4.61
C ALA A 123 14.14 -25.53 -3.74
N ARG A 124 15.47 -25.58 -3.89
CA ARG A 124 16.41 -24.76 -3.12
C ARG A 124 16.33 -23.31 -3.55
N ASP A 125 16.36 -23.05 -4.85
CA ASP A 125 16.29 -21.71 -5.43
C ASP A 125 14.90 -21.08 -5.21
N SER A 126 13.83 -21.88 -5.32
CA SER A 126 12.48 -21.45 -4.99
C SER A 126 12.32 -21.08 -3.52
N ALA A 127 12.87 -21.89 -2.61
CA ALA A 127 12.85 -21.59 -1.18
C ALA A 127 13.62 -20.31 -0.85
N ARG A 128 14.79 -20.11 -1.47
CA ARG A 128 15.60 -18.90 -1.33
C ARG A 128 14.86 -17.66 -1.83
N LEU A 129 14.24 -17.73 -3.01
CA LEU A 129 13.47 -16.63 -3.58
C LEU A 129 12.32 -16.21 -2.67
N LEU A 130 11.49 -17.16 -2.23
CA LEU A 130 10.36 -16.91 -1.34
C LEU A 130 10.83 -16.37 0.02
N ALA A 131 11.91 -16.91 0.59
CA ALA A 131 12.46 -16.44 1.85
C ALA A 131 12.91 -14.98 1.76
N LEU A 132 13.76 -14.63 0.78
CA LEU A 132 14.23 -13.25 0.61
C LEU A 132 13.07 -12.28 0.39
N MET A 133 12.10 -12.65 -0.43
CA MET A 133 10.96 -11.78 -0.74
C MET A 133 10.11 -11.53 0.50
N ASN A 134 9.77 -12.57 1.28
CA ASN A 134 8.95 -12.41 2.48
C ASN A 134 9.71 -11.70 3.62
N LEU A 135 11.02 -11.89 3.76
CA LEU A 135 11.85 -11.12 4.69
C LEU A 135 11.81 -9.62 4.35
N ALA A 136 11.98 -9.27 3.07
CA ALA A 136 11.92 -7.88 2.63
C ALA A 136 10.54 -7.27 2.80
N MET A 137 9.47 -7.99 2.42
CA MET A 137 8.10 -7.51 2.60
C MET A 137 7.76 -7.29 4.07
N ALA A 138 8.15 -8.22 4.96
CA ALA A 138 7.92 -8.10 6.40
C ALA A 138 8.62 -6.87 6.99
N ASP A 139 9.90 -6.69 6.68
CA ASP A 139 10.68 -5.54 7.15
C ASP A 139 10.18 -4.20 6.59
N ALA A 140 9.74 -4.19 5.32
CA ALA A 140 9.14 -3.01 4.71
C ALA A 140 7.80 -2.67 5.41
N TYR A 141 6.99 -3.67 5.75
CA TYR A 141 5.77 -3.51 6.52
C TYR A 141 6.05 -2.93 7.91
N ILE A 142 7.07 -3.44 8.62
CA ILE A 142 7.50 -2.95 9.93
C ILE A 142 7.95 -1.49 9.84
N ALA A 143 8.79 -1.13 8.86
CA ALA A 143 9.24 0.24 8.66
C ALA A 143 8.09 1.20 8.33
N GLY A 144 7.20 0.81 7.41
CA GLY A 144 6.02 1.60 7.06
C GLY A 144 5.10 1.81 8.27
N PHE A 145 4.92 0.79 9.11
CA PHE A 145 4.14 0.93 10.35
C PHE A 145 4.82 1.81 11.39
N LYS A 146 6.15 1.82 11.47
CA LYS A 146 6.85 2.76 12.34
C LYS A 146 6.60 4.21 11.93
N ILE A 147 6.63 4.48 10.63
CA ILE A 147 6.47 5.83 10.06
C ILE A 147 5.02 6.31 10.20
N ARG A 148 4.04 5.45 9.90
CA ARG A 148 2.64 5.87 9.80
C ARG A 148 2.02 6.38 11.08
N TYR A 149 2.49 5.85 12.21
CA TYR A 149 2.04 6.26 13.54
C TYR A 149 2.80 7.47 14.08
N VAL A 150 3.86 7.92 13.40
CA VAL A 150 4.52 9.20 13.69
C VAL A 150 3.82 10.34 12.96
N TYR A 151 3.57 10.19 11.65
CA TYR A 151 2.92 11.27 10.89
C TYR A 151 1.40 11.32 11.08
N ASP A 152 0.79 10.14 11.22
CA ASP A 152 -0.62 9.96 11.53
C ASP A 152 -1.56 10.70 10.56
N LEU A 153 -1.26 10.64 9.26
CA LEU A 153 -2.02 11.35 8.24
C LEU A 153 -3.43 10.75 8.06
N TRP A 154 -4.45 11.62 7.97
CA TRP A 154 -5.82 11.22 7.66
C TRP A 154 -5.98 10.53 6.29
N ARG A 155 -7.06 9.75 6.16
CA ARG A 155 -7.42 9.10 4.90
C ARG A 155 -8.16 10.07 3.95
N PRO A 156 -8.16 9.80 2.63
CA PRO A 156 -8.87 10.64 1.67
C PRO A 156 -10.35 10.88 1.99
N VAL A 157 -11.08 9.88 2.51
CA VAL A 157 -12.50 10.05 2.89
C VAL A 157 -12.70 11.14 3.93
N THR A 158 -11.81 11.25 4.91
CA THR A 158 -11.87 12.28 5.95
C THR A 158 -11.41 13.61 5.39
N ALA A 159 -10.28 13.61 4.68
CA ALA A 159 -9.71 14.81 4.09
C ALA A 159 -10.69 15.48 3.13
N ILE A 160 -11.32 14.71 2.23
CA ILE A 160 -12.19 15.24 1.19
C ILE A 160 -13.49 15.78 1.76
N ARG A 161 -14.06 15.12 2.76
CA ARG A 161 -15.28 15.61 3.44
C ARG A 161 -15.04 16.89 4.23
N GLU A 162 -13.81 17.10 4.69
CA GLU A 162 -13.43 18.23 5.53
C GLU A 162 -12.43 19.17 4.85
N GLY A 163 -12.35 19.14 3.51
CA GLY A 163 -11.36 19.91 2.75
C GLY A 163 -11.38 21.40 3.06
N ASP A 164 -12.57 21.97 3.30
CA ASP A 164 -12.73 23.38 3.67
C ASP A 164 -12.09 23.75 5.03
N ASN A 165 -11.66 22.76 5.82
CA ASN A 165 -11.05 22.94 7.14
C ASN A 165 -9.53 22.65 7.17
N ASP A 166 -8.89 22.34 6.04
CA ASP A 166 -7.47 21.98 5.99
C ASP A 166 -6.52 23.17 5.76
N GLY A 167 -7.07 24.36 5.54
CA GLY A 167 -6.33 25.60 5.31
C GLY A 167 -5.79 25.76 3.89
N ASN A 168 -6.33 25.02 2.91
CA ASN A 168 -5.92 25.09 1.52
C ASN A 168 -7.11 25.38 0.58
N ASP A 169 -7.12 26.56 -0.04
CA ASP A 169 -8.21 26.98 -0.93
C ASP A 169 -8.33 26.12 -2.20
N ALA A 170 -7.33 25.29 -2.51
CA ALA A 170 -7.33 24.39 -3.66
C ALA A 170 -7.89 22.99 -3.35
N THR A 171 -8.36 22.74 -2.11
CA THR A 171 -8.89 21.43 -1.67
C THR A 171 -10.34 21.54 -1.20
N ALA A 172 -11.20 22.14 -2.04
CA ALA A 172 -12.63 22.27 -1.77
C ALA A 172 -13.24 20.98 -1.22
N GLY A 173 -14.02 21.09 -0.15
CA GLY A 173 -14.68 19.97 0.52
C GLY A 173 -15.75 19.29 -0.35
N ASP A 174 -16.12 18.07 0.02
CA ASP A 174 -17.31 17.37 -0.43
C ASP A 174 -17.81 16.44 0.69
N PRO A 175 -18.73 16.92 1.56
CA PRO A 175 -19.24 16.15 2.69
C PRO A 175 -19.93 14.83 2.32
N ALA A 176 -20.36 14.68 1.06
CA ALA A 176 -21.02 13.48 0.56
C ALA A 176 -20.05 12.49 -0.12
N TRP A 177 -18.77 12.85 -0.25
CA TRP A 177 -17.80 12.00 -0.93
C TRP A 177 -17.58 10.66 -0.22
N ASP A 178 -17.57 9.59 -0.98
CA ASP A 178 -17.27 8.23 -0.55
C ASP A 178 -16.13 7.66 -1.38
N SER A 179 -15.23 6.89 -0.76
CA SER A 179 -14.19 6.17 -1.47
C SER A 179 -14.77 5.04 -2.34
N HIS A 180 -14.10 4.71 -3.43
CA HIS A 180 -14.55 3.61 -4.30
C HIS A 180 -14.55 2.26 -3.57
N GLN A 181 -13.54 2.02 -2.73
CA GLN A 181 -13.45 0.81 -1.91
C GLN A 181 -13.42 1.14 -0.41
N ASN A 182 -13.67 0.12 0.41
CA ASN A 182 -13.57 0.18 1.86
C ASN A 182 -12.19 0.71 2.28
N THR A 183 -12.19 1.74 3.11
CA THR A 183 -10.96 2.38 3.55
C THR A 183 -10.39 1.59 4.74
N PRO A 184 -9.13 1.11 4.69
CA PRO A 184 -8.54 0.40 5.82
C PRO A 184 -8.46 1.30 7.07
N ALA A 185 -8.81 0.75 8.23
CA ALA A 185 -8.80 1.46 9.51
C ALA A 185 -7.37 1.63 10.07
N VAL A 186 -6.54 2.38 9.35
CA VAL A 186 -5.17 2.73 9.70
C VAL A 186 -4.82 4.02 8.95
N SER A 187 -3.86 4.83 9.41
CA SER A 187 -3.47 6.10 8.78
C SER A 187 -3.12 5.99 7.29
N ASP A 188 -3.01 7.11 6.58
CA ASP A 188 -2.71 7.07 5.15
C ASP A 188 -1.24 6.78 4.85
N TYR A 189 -0.34 7.59 5.41
CA TYR A 189 1.03 7.68 4.95
C TYR A 189 2.02 6.81 5.75
N PRO A 190 2.95 6.06 5.12
CA PRO A 190 2.98 5.73 3.69
C PRO A 190 2.03 4.57 3.36
N SER A 191 1.76 4.34 2.08
CA SER A 191 0.93 3.21 1.66
C SER A 191 1.65 1.88 1.92
N THR A 192 1.06 1.05 2.77
CA THR A 192 1.57 -0.28 3.10
C THR A 192 1.63 -1.19 1.87
N GLN A 193 0.61 -1.15 1.01
CA GLN A 193 0.57 -1.92 -0.24
C GLN A 193 1.78 -1.57 -1.12
N SER A 194 1.98 -0.27 -1.37
CA SER A 194 3.12 0.21 -2.13
C SER A 194 4.46 -0.18 -1.52
N THR A 195 4.53 -0.19 -0.18
CA THR A 195 5.75 -0.51 0.56
C THR A 195 6.19 -1.96 0.38
N PHE A 196 5.30 -2.93 0.58
CA PHE A 196 5.69 -4.33 0.34
C PHE A 196 5.79 -4.65 -1.16
N SER A 197 5.01 -3.99 -2.02
CA SER A 197 5.09 -4.15 -3.47
C SER A 197 6.44 -3.71 -4.03
N GLY A 198 6.95 -2.55 -3.59
CA GLY A 198 8.28 -2.08 -3.96
C GLY A 198 9.40 -3.02 -3.47
N ALA A 199 9.28 -3.55 -2.25
CA ALA A 199 10.24 -4.50 -1.70
C ALA A 199 10.26 -5.83 -2.46
N ALA A 200 9.08 -6.39 -2.71
CA ALA A 200 8.93 -7.65 -3.43
C ALA A 200 9.48 -7.56 -4.85
N ALA A 201 9.14 -6.51 -5.60
CA ALA A 201 9.61 -6.32 -6.97
C ALA A 201 11.13 -6.25 -7.06
N VAL A 202 11.77 -5.50 -6.15
CA VAL A 202 13.24 -5.42 -6.12
C VAL A 202 13.89 -6.76 -5.80
N VAL A 203 13.36 -7.51 -4.83
CA VAL A 203 13.92 -8.81 -4.49
C VAL A 203 13.76 -9.80 -5.63
N LEU A 204 12.57 -9.86 -6.25
CA LEU A 204 12.32 -10.71 -7.41
C LEU A 204 13.30 -10.39 -8.55
N ALA A 205 13.44 -9.11 -8.89
CA ALA A 205 14.38 -8.66 -9.91
C ALA A 205 15.84 -9.02 -9.56
N GLY A 206 16.25 -8.77 -8.32
CA GLY A 206 17.62 -9.03 -7.86
C GLY A 206 17.97 -10.52 -7.82
N VAL A 207 17.04 -11.39 -7.40
CA VAL A 207 17.26 -12.83 -7.34
C VAL A 207 17.23 -13.47 -8.72
N LEU A 208 16.37 -12.99 -9.62
CA LEU A 208 16.19 -13.56 -10.97
C LEU A 208 17.10 -12.92 -12.03
N GLY A 209 17.96 -11.98 -11.63
CA GLY A 209 18.95 -11.36 -12.51
C GLY A 209 18.39 -10.28 -13.46
N GLY A 210 17.19 -9.76 -13.19
CA GLY A 210 16.60 -8.69 -13.99
C GLY A 210 15.13 -8.40 -13.67
N ASP A 211 14.72 -7.16 -13.94
CA ASP A 211 13.33 -6.71 -13.71
C ASP A 211 12.37 -7.11 -14.85
N GLN A 212 12.89 -7.30 -16.06
CA GLN A 212 12.10 -7.61 -17.26
C GLN A 212 11.75 -9.11 -17.31
N VAL A 213 10.74 -9.49 -16.54
CA VAL A 213 10.17 -10.84 -16.52
C VAL A 213 8.68 -10.74 -16.76
N SER A 214 8.22 -11.39 -17.83
CA SER A 214 6.79 -11.45 -18.14
C SER A 214 6.08 -12.52 -17.30
N PHE A 215 4.93 -12.16 -16.74
CA PHE A 215 4.08 -13.08 -15.99
C PHE A 215 2.61 -12.63 -16.02
N SER A 216 1.72 -13.59 -15.81
CA SER A 216 0.29 -13.36 -15.68
C SER A 216 -0.25 -14.07 -14.45
N PHE A 217 -1.20 -13.46 -13.76
CA PHE A 217 -1.87 -14.10 -12.63
C PHE A 217 -3.31 -13.59 -12.46
N LYS A 218 -4.09 -14.35 -11.71
CA LYS A 218 -5.50 -14.04 -11.42
C LYS A 218 -5.68 -13.41 -10.05
N SER A 219 -6.65 -12.53 -9.91
CA SER A 219 -7.09 -12.03 -8.62
C SER A 219 -7.83 -13.10 -7.81
N GLY A 220 -7.62 -13.08 -6.50
CA GLY A 220 -8.39 -13.84 -5.51
C GLY A 220 -9.54 -13.03 -4.88
N LYS A 221 -10.10 -13.56 -3.80
CA LYS A 221 -11.22 -12.93 -3.07
C LYS A 221 -10.88 -11.51 -2.64
N PRO A 222 -11.87 -10.60 -2.66
CA PRO A 222 -13.28 -10.81 -3.00
C PRO A 222 -13.62 -10.52 -4.48
N PHE A 223 -12.65 -10.10 -5.28
CA PHE A 223 -12.81 -9.80 -6.70
C PHE A 223 -12.13 -10.88 -7.54
N GLU A 224 -12.58 -12.13 -7.44
CA GLU A 224 -11.92 -13.28 -8.08
C GLU A 224 -12.02 -13.24 -9.62
N GLY A 225 -10.99 -13.81 -10.27
CA GLY A 225 -11.06 -14.16 -11.70
C GLY A 225 -10.57 -13.09 -12.68
N LEU A 226 -10.26 -11.87 -12.21
CA LEU A 226 -9.61 -10.86 -13.05
C LEU A 226 -8.20 -11.32 -13.38
N THR A 227 -7.80 -11.29 -14.65
CA THR A 227 -6.46 -11.68 -15.09
C THR A 227 -5.69 -10.45 -15.50
N ARG A 228 -4.44 -10.32 -15.03
CA ARG A 228 -3.53 -9.28 -15.51
C ARG A 228 -2.18 -9.86 -15.89
N SER A 229 -1.54 -9.19 -16.83
CA SER A 229 -0.25 -9.56 -17.40
C SER A 229 0.71 -8.39 -17.28
N PHE A 230 1.94 -8.69 -16.89
CA PHE A 230 3.00 -7.71 -16.68
C PHE A 230 4.23 -8.15 -17.46
N THR A 231 5.04 -7.19 -17.90
CA THR A 231 6.34 -7.41 -18.54
C THR A 231 7.51 -7.19 -17.58
N SER A 232 7.25 -6.64 -16.40
CA SER A 232 8.26 -6.46 -15.34
C SER A 232 7.66 -6.44 -13.94
N PHE A 233 8.50 -6.70 -12.93
CA PHE A 233 8.08 -6.61 -11.54
C PHE A 233 7.81 -5.16 -11.11
N SER A 234 8.63 -4.22 -11.61
CA SER A 234 8.43 -2.79 -11.37
C SER A 234 7.10 -2.27 -11.93
N GLN A 235 6.67 -2.76 -13.10
CA GLN A 235 5.34 -2.45 -13.65
C GLN A 235 4.22 -2.96 -12.72
N ALA A 236 4.32 -4.20 -12.24
CA ALA A 236 3.33 -4.74 -11.30
C ALA A 236 3.29 -3.97 -9.98
N ALA A 237 4.45 -3.61 -9.41
CA ALA A 237 4.52 -2.80 -8.20
C ALA A 237 3.94 -1.40 -8.40
N ARG A 238 4.20 -0.78 -9.55
CA ARG A 238 3.63 0.53 -9.93
C ARG A 238 2.11 0.47 -9.98
N GLU A 239 1.56 -0.51 -10.70
CA GLU A 239 0.12 -0.65 -10.83
C GLU A 239 -0.55 -1.00 -9.48
N SER A 240 0.13 -1.79 -8.65
CA SER A 240 -0.28 -2.06 -7.27
C SER A 240 -0.41 -0.77 -6.45
N ALA A 241 0.53 0.17 -6.61
CA ALA A 241 0.49 1.47 -5.95
C ALA A 241 -0.61 2.39 -6.53
N ASP A 242 -0.74 2.44 -7.86
CA ASP A 242 -1.77 3.21 -8.56
C ASP A 242 -3.19 2.78 -8.18
N SER A 243 -3.39 1.47 -7.99
CA SER A 243 -4.68 0.91 -7.58
C SER A 243 -5.25 1.54 -6.31
N ARG A 244 -4.40 2.06 -5.43
CA ARG A 244 -4.81 2.63 -4.14
C ARG A 244 -5.41 4.01 -4.28
N VAL A 245 -4.96 4.77 -5.28
CA VAL A 245 -5.55 6.06 -5.69
C VAL A 245 -6.88 5.80 -6.37
N TYR A 246 -6.95 4.83 -7.29
CA TYR A 246 -8.20 4.46 -7.99
C TYR A 246 -9.27 3.91 -7.03
N ALA A 247 -8.84 3.23 -5.96
CA ALA A 247 -9.70 2.77 -4.88
C ALA A 247 -10.18 3.90 -3.95
N GLY A 248 -9.59 5.09 -4.03
CA GLY A 248 -9.96 6.24 -3.20
C GLY A 248 -9.46 6.19 -1.76
N ILE A 249 -8.41 5.40 -1.49
CA ILE A 249 -8.00 5.10 -0.11
C ILE A 249 -6.60 5.60 0.22
N HIS A 250 -5.81 6.02 -0.76
CA HIS A 250 -4.50 6.62 -0.54
C HIS A 250 -4.25 7.85 -1.40
N PHE A 251 -3.50 8.82 -0.86
CA PHE A 251 -2.91 9.90 -1.65
C PHE A 251 -1.73 9.40 -2.49
N ARG A 252 -1.49 10.05 -3.62
CA ARG A 252 -0.40 9.70 -4.55
C ARG A 252 0.97 9.70 -3.88
N SER A 253 1.31 10.73 -3.10
CA SER A 253 2.60 10.80 -2.40
C SER A 253 2.80 9.65 -1.41
N ALA A 254 1.74 9.21 -0.72
CA ALA A 254 1.83 8.03 0.17
C ALA A 254 2.16 6.76 -0.62
N CYS A 255 1.67 6.64 -1.85
CA CYS A 255 1.99 5.54 -2.75
C CYS A 255 3.42 5.61 -3.28
N GLU A 256 3.88 6.78 -3.74
CA GLU A 256 5.24 6.97 -4.27
C GLU A 256 6.31 6.74 -3.19
N ASP A 257 6.12 7.34 -2.01
CA ASP A 257 7.05 7.19 -0.90
C ASP A 257 7.02 5.78 -0.33
N GLY A 258 5.85 5.13 -0.34
CA GLY A 258 5.73 3.71 -0.02
C GLY A 258 6.58 2.85 -0.96
N LEU A 259 6.45 3.05 -2.29
CA LEU A 259 7.30 2.35 -3.26
C LEU A 259 8.79 2.62 -3.01
N ALA A 260 9.17 3.87 -2.73
CA ALA A 260 10.55 4.26 -2.48
C ALA A 260 11.12 3.59 -1.21
N LEU A 261 10.36 3.55 -0.12
CA LEU A 261 10.71 2.83 1.09
C LEU A 261 10.89 1.33 0.81
N GLY A 262 9.92 0.73 0.13
CA GLY A 262 9.96 -0.67 -0.27
C GLY A 262 11.21 -1.01 -1.07
N ARG A 263 11.56 -0.18 -2.07
CA ARG A 263 12.76 -0.39 -2.89
C ARG A 263 14.04 -0.39 -2.06
N GLN A 264 14.19 0.53 -1.10
CA GLN A 264 15.38 0.58 -0.23
C GLN A 264 15.52 -0.68 0.63
N VAL A 265 14.41 -1.14 1.23
CA VAL A 265 14.38 -2.38 2.01
C VAL A 265 14.70 -3.59 1.13
N GLY A 266 14.05 -3.70 -0.03
CA GLY A 266 14.28 -4.78 -0.98
C GLY A 266 15.74 -4.86 -1.47
N GLN A 267 16.36 -3.71 -1.78
CA GLN A 267 17.75 -3.63 -2.22
C GLN A 267 18.68 -4.18 -1.14
N ARG A 268 18.50 -3.73 0.11
CA ARG A 268 19.29 -4.22 1.25
C ARG A 268 19.18 -5.74 1.39
N VAL A 269 17.96 -6.29 1.35
CA VAL A 269 17.73 -7.72 1.51
C VAL A 269 18.37 -8.52 0.38
N ALA A 270 18.12 -8.13 -0.86
CA ALA A 270 18.64 -8.83 -2.05
C ALA A 270 20.18 -8.84 -2.11
N THR A 271 20.83 -7.78 -1.61
CA THR A 271 22.30 -7.67 -1.65
C THR A 271 23.00 -8.32 -0.47
N MET A 272 22.44 -8.24 0.75
CA MET A 272 23.18 -8.58 1.97
C MET A 272 22.84 -9.96 2.53
N TYR A 273 21.67 -10.51 2.23
CA TYR A 273 21.15 -11.70 2.91
C TYR A 273 20.98 -12.89 1.98
N LEU A 274 21.12 -14.09 2.55
CA LEU A 274 21.01 -15.38 1.86
C LEU A 274 21.72 -15.38 0.50
N ARG A 275 22.95 -14.85 0.42
CA ARG A 275 23.71 -14.79 -0.84
C ARG A 275 23.95 -16.21 -1.39
N PRO A 276 23.98 -16.40 -2.72
CA PRO A 276 24.35 -17.70 -3.28
C PRO A 276 25.73 -18.08 -2.74
N VAL A 277 25.85 -19.28 -2.20
CA VAL A 277 27.16 -19.91 -2.05
C VAL A 277 27.60 -20.30 -3.46
N GLY A 278 28.80 -19.91 -3.86
CA GLY A 278 29.32 -20.19 -5.22
C GLY A 278 29.11 -21.64 -5.62
N LYS A 279 28.91 -21.89 -6.91
CA LYS A 279 28.88 -23.25 -7.46
C LYS A 279 30.22 -23.94 -7.25
#